data_AF-A0A433P7J2-F1
#
_entry.id   AF-A0A433P7J2-F1
#
_cell.length_a   1.000
_cell.length_b   1.000
_cell.length_c   1.000
_cell.angle_alpha   90.00
_cell.angle_beta   90.00
_cell.angle_gamma   90.00
#
_symmetry.space_group_name_H-M   'P 1'
#
loop_
_entity.id
_entity.type
_entity.pdbx_description
1 polymer ?
#
loop_
_entity_poly.entity_id
_entity_poly.type
_entity_poly.pdbx_seq_one_letter_code
_entity_poly.pdbx_strand_id
1 'polypeptide(L)'
;RTNSDDPKDGKRPESRRRDSTASQTTPGVRRRVYVNQEIPTAELDEYGQPLVRYTSNKIQTAKYTVFSFLPKNLFEQFRGVANLYFLFLVILQMFPIFGATDPGLAVMPIGAIILITAVKDAVEDYKRHKSDEAVNKAKTKTLKGWKNVNEVDRQKTSRWQVLTHLLQYCLSCFGYISLFSDRRDSIDEAKAKAKARAKAHRSNLAANDHLEGNSGSLRNHALLGRNIFAKEPRKKKKPYRPGKIPHSVIRRTHPRTEGDLESSGGVPLETMYSNASAMSAGCVDEPCSASWCKTLWEDVKVGDLVYLENDEAVPADIIILSTSEPDGLCYVETQNLDGETNLKIRKALNATNELREPADCEKAQFYIESEPPHANLYSYNGVLRWSITNESDEESDDDFTSSGVAHTKTEAVTHNGILLRGHVLRNTRYVIGMVMFTGNETKIMLNSGRTPSKRSKMEKATNPH
;
A
#
# COMPACT_ATOMS: atom_id res chain seq x y z
N ARG A 1 3.47 45.58 68.31
CA ARG A 1 4.50 44.67 68.87
C ARG A 1 4.30 43.30 68.21
N THR A 2 5.31 42.86 67.45
CA THR A 2 5.73 41.46 67.13
C THR A 2 4.70 40.50 66.48
N ASN A 3 4.88 40.17 65.19
CA ASN A 3 5.49 38.92 64.64
C ASN A 3 4.56 37.69 64.79
N SER A 4 4.43 36.73 63.88
CA SER A 4 5.00 36.39 62.56
C SER A 4 4.21 35.16 62.02
N ASP A 5 4.46 34.79 60.76
CA ASP A 5 4.35 33.43 60.18
C ASP A 5 3.07 32.97 59.43
N ASP A 6 3.25 32.95 58.09
CA ASP A 6 2.84 31.98 57.06
C ASP A 6 1.48 31.24 57.11
N PRO A 7 0.65 31.37 56.04
CA PRO A 7 -0.39 30.40 55.73
C PRO A 7 0.11 29.27 54.81
N LYS A 8 -0.13 28.04 55.27
CA LYS A 8 0.08 26.75 54.61
C LYS A 8 -0.67 26.63 53.27
N ASP A 9 0.10 26.36 52.22
CA ASP A 9 -0.05 25.30 51.22
C ASP A 9 -1.48 24.96 50.73
N GLY A 10 -1.97 25.75 49.76
CA GLY A 10 -3.13 25.42 48.93
C GLY A 10 -2.71 24.83 47.59
N LYS A 11 -2.64 23.50 47.49
CA LYS A 11 -2.45 22.80 46.20
C LYS A 11 -3.68 22.99 45.30
N ARG A 12 -3.60 23.92 44.34
CA ARG A 12 -4.40 23.89 43.11
C ARG A 12 -4.00 22.67 42.28
N PRO A 13 -4.93 21.94 41.64
CA PRO A 13 -4.56 20.90 40.70
C PRO A 13 -3.92 21.55 39.47
N GLU A 14 -2.65 21.23 39.21
CA GLU A 14 -1.98 21.56 37.96
C GLU A 14 -2.79 21.00 36.80
N SER A 15 -3.28 21.90 35.95
CA SER A 15 -3.79 21.55 34.64
C SER A 15 -2.63 20.98 33.81
N ARG A 16 -2.51 19.64 33.77
CA ARG A 16 -1.71 18.95 32.75
C ARG A 16 -2.25 19.38 31.39
N ARG A 17 -1.56 20.36 30.78
CA ARG A 17 -1.62 20.62 29.35
C ARG A 17 -1.35 19.27 28.68
N ARG A 18 -2.36 18.75 27.98
CA ARG A 18 -2.16 17.63 27.07
C ARG A 18 -1.32 18.20 25.95
N ASP A 19 -0.02 17.93 25.99
CA ASP A 19 0.84 18.15 24.85
C ASP A 19 0.19 17.46 23.66
N SER A 20 -0.01 18.26 22.61
CA SER A 20 -0.55 17.88 21.32
C SER A 20 0.10 16.59 20.86
N THR A 21 -0.75 15.62 20.55
CA THR A 21 -0.45 14.27 20.08
C THR A 21 0.52 14.31 18.90
N ALA A 22 1.82 14.26 19.18
CA ALA A 22 2.81 13.84 18.19
C ALA A 22 2.39 12.44 17.72
N SER A 23 2.21 12.30 16.41
CA SER A 23 1.82 11.04 15.78
C SER A 23 2.70 9.91 16.31
N GLN A 24 2.10 8.94 16.97
CA GLN A 24 2.76 7.65 17.21
C GLN A 24 2.96 7.00 15.84
N THR A 25 4.08 7.32 15.17
CA THR A 25 4.53 6.58 14.01
C THR A 25 5.02 5.23 14.53
N THR A 26 4.18 4.21 14.43
CA THR A 26 4.66 2.83 14.55
C THR A 26 5.83 2.69 13.58
N PRO A 27 7.03 2.23 14.02
CA PRO A 27 8.17 2.05 13.13
C PRO A 27 7.87 0.85 12.21
N GLY A 28 7.11 1.12 11.15
CA GLY A 28 6.76 0.15 10.13
C GLY A 28 7.63 0.33 8.89
N VAL A 29 7.75 -0.73 8.12
CA VAL A 29 8.44 -0.71 6.83
C VAL A 29 7.56 0.03 5.82
N ARG A 30 8.13 1.05 5.16
CA ARG A 30 7.47 1.72 4.02
C ARG A 30 7.24 0.72 2.90
N ARG A 31 6.12 0.81 2.21
CA ARG A 31 5.78 -0.09 1.10
C ARG A 31 5.82 0.64 -0.22
N ARG A 32 6.25 -0.05 -1.26
CA ARG A 32 6.19 0.42 -2.65
C ARG A 32 5.20 -0.44 -3.42
N VAL A 33 4.35 0.19 -4.21
CA VAL A 33 3.36 -0.47 -5.06
C VAL A 33 3.59 -0.01 -6.48
N TYR A 34 3.83 -0.96 -7.38
CA TYR A 34 4.25 -0.72 -8.76
C TYR A 34 3.10 -0.95 -9.74
N VAL A 35 3.01 -0.12 -10.78
CA VAL A 35 2.04 -0.24 -11.88
C VAL A 35 2.81 -0.28 -13.20
N ASN A 36 2.64 -1.38 -13.94
CA ASN A 36 3.29 -1.64 -15.23
C ASN A 36 4.80 -1.38 -15.26
N GLN A 37 5.46 -1.52 -14.11
CA GLN A 37 6.90 -1.39 -13.92
C GLN A 37 7.41 -2.64 -13.21
N GLU A 38 8.57 -3.14 -13.63
CA GLU A 38 9.22 -4.27 -12.98
C GLU A 38 9.69 -3.90 -11.57
N ILE A 39 9.52 -4.83 -10.63
CA ILE A 39 9.98 -4.66 -9.26
C ILE A 39 11.51 -4.71 -9.26
N PRO A 40 12.19 -3.75 -8.58
CA PRO A 40 13.65 -3.78 -8.47
C PRO A 40 14.15 -5.09 -7.87
N THR A 41 15.28 -5.61 -8.35
CA THR A 41 15.86 -6.88 -7.90
C THR A 41 16.18 -6.93 -6.40
N ALA A 42 16.35 -5.77 -5.74
CA ALA A 42 16.55 -5.68 -4.29
C ALA A 42 15.27 -6.00 -3.47
N GLU A 43 14.09 -5.95 -4.09
CA GLU A 43 12.79 -6.22 -3.47
C GLU A 43 12.20 -7.58 -3.89
N LEU A 44 12.98 -8.35 -4.64
CA LEU A 44 12.63 -9.70 -5.07
C LEU A 44 13.38 -10.73 -4.23
N ASP A 45 12.75 -11.88 -4.02
CA ASP A 45 13.41 -13.05 -3.49
C ASP A 45 14.27 -13.76 -4.55
N GLU A 46 14.97 -14.83 -4.15
CA GLU A 46 15.81 -15.65 -5.05
C GLU A 46 15.04 -16.22 -6.25
N TYR A 47 13.70 -16.27 -6.16
CA TYR A 47 12.80 -16.82 -7.17
C TYR A 47 12.11 -15.74 -8.02
N GLY A 48 12.46 -14.46 -7.83
CA GLY A 48 11.87 -13.34 -8.55
C GLY A 48 10.44 -13.01 -8.08
N GLN A 49 10.06 -13.36 -6.85
CA GLN A 49 8.78 -12.98 -6.23
C GLN A 49 8.95 -11.78 -5.29
N PRO A 50 7.92 -10.93 -5.11
CA PRO A 50 7.98 -9.82 -4.17
C PRO A 50 8.25 -10.28 -2.73
N LEU A 51 9.23 -9.66 -2.07
CA LEU A 51 9.51 -9.89 -0.64
C LEU A 51 8.35 -9.43 0.25
N VAL A 52 7.69 -8.33 -0.15
CA VAL A 52 6.55 -7.77 0.58
C VAL A 52 5.30 -8.58 0.27
N ARG A 53 4.64 -9.08 1.32
CA ARG A 53 3.37 -9.80 1.21
C ARG A 53 2.24 -8.97 1.82
N TYR A 54 1.20 -8.75 1.04
CA TYR A 54 0.03 -7.99 1.47
C TYR A 54 -1.07 -8.90 2.02
N THR A 55 -1.91 -8.36 2.91
CA THR A 55 -3.06 -9.06 3.44
C THR A 55 -4.20 -9.15 2.42
N SER A 56 -4.98 -10.23 2.45
CA SER A 56 -6.22 -10.33 1.66
C SER A 56 -7.23 -9.25 2.07
N ASN A 57 -8.08 -8.80 1.14
CA ASN A 57 -9.14 -7.84 1.43
C ASN A 57 -10.37 -8.44 2.14
N LYS A 58 -10.35 -9.74 2.42
CA LYS A 58 -11.37 -10.44 3.20
C LYS A 58 -11.44 -9.93 4.64
N ILE A 59 -12.65 -9.56 5.07
CA ILE A 59 -12.94 -9.22 6.46
C ILE A 59 -13.52 -10.44 7.19
N GLN A 60 -13.10 -10.60 8.44
CA GLN A 60 -13.66 -11.57 9.37
C GLN A 60 -13.89 -10.91 10.74
N THR A 61 -15.16 -10.67 11.08
CA THR A 61 -15.59 -10.18 12.40
C THR A 61 -16.07 -11.31 13.30
N ALA A 62 -16.41 -12.47 12.71
CA ALA A 62 -16.75 -13.68 13.43
C ALA A 62 -15.58 -14.16 14.32
N LYS A 63 -15.95 -14.63 15.50
CA LYS A 63 -15.01 -14.94 16.58
C LYS A 63 -14.47 -16.36 16.49
N TYR A 64 -15.30 -17.27 16.00
CA TYR A 64 -14.99 -18.68 15.94
C TYR A 64 -14.91 -19.15 14.48
N THR A 65 -13.88 -19.93 14.18
CA THR A 65 -13.91 -20.87 13.05
C THR A 65 -14.58 -22.17 13.51
N VAL A 66 -15.08 -22.98 12.56
CA VAL A 66 -15.73 -24.28 12.83
C VAL A 66 -14.90 -25.15 13.78
N PHE A 67 -13.58 -25.24 13.58
CA PHE A 67 -12.68 -26.03 14.42
C PHE A 67 -12.34 -25.36 15.76
N SER A 68 -12.25 -24.03 15.78
CA SER A 68 -11.92 -23.30 17.01
C SER A 68 -13.13 -23.04 17.91
N PHE A 69 -14.35 -23.29 17.43
CA PHE A 69 -15.59 -23.00 18.15
C PHE A 69 -15.63 -23.74 19.48
N LEU A 70 -15.60 -25.07 19.45
CA LEU A 70 -15.71 -25.87 20.66
C LEU A 70 -14.64 -25.55 21.73
N PRO A 71 -13.32 -25.57 21.42
CA PRO A 71 -12.30 -25.31 22.45
C PRO A 71 -12.36 -23.88 23.00
N LYS A 72 -12.58 -22.87 22.15
CA LYS A 72 -12.64 -21.47 22.61
C LYS A 72 -13.94 -21.16 23.35
N ASN A 73 -15.06 -21.67 22.86
CA ASN A 73 -16.36 -21.48 23.50
C ASN A 73 -16.37 -22.12 24.89
N LEU A 74 -15.88 -23.36 24.99
CA LEU A 74 -15.79 -24.08 26.26
C LEU A 74 -14.83 -23.38 27.24
N PHE A 75 -13.68 -22.92 26.76
CA PHE A 75 -12.75 -22.13 27.57
C PHE A 75 -13.41 -20.86 28.13
N GLU A 76 -14.19 -20.16 27.31
CA GLU A 76 -14.89 -18.96 27.77
C GLU A 76 -15.99 -19.26 28.79
N GLN A 77 -16.73 -20.36 28.61
CA GLN A 77 -17.73 -20.79 29.58
C GLN A 77 -17.09 -21.18 30.92
N PHE A 78 -15.98 -21.93 30.94
CA PHE A 78 -15.32 -22.37 32.19
C PHE A 78 -14.47 -21.32 32.88
N ARG A 79 -14.21 -20.21 32.21
CA ARG A 79 -13.56 -19.05 32.81
C ARG A 79 -14.50 -18.30 33.77
N GLY A 80 -15.77 -18.69 33.89
CA GLY A 80 -16.66 -18.34 34.98
C GLY A 80 -16.56 -19.32 36.17
N VAL A 81 -16.43 -18.79 37.38
CA VAL A 81 -16.19 -19.55 38.62
C VAL A 81 -17.31 -20.55 38.91
N ALA A 82 -18.56 -20.19 38.59
CA ALA A 82 -19.71 -21.08 38.79
C ALA A 82 -19.62 -22.38 37.98
N ASN A 83 -19.24 -22.29 36.70
CA ASN A 83 -19.10 -23.47 35.84
C ASN A 83 -17.95 -24.36 36.30
N LEU A 84 -16.87 -23.77 36.81
CA LEU A 84 -15.76 -24.51 37.41
C LEU A 84 -16.18 -25.20 38.73
N TYR A 85 -16.97 -24.53 39.56
CA TYR A 85 -17.53 -25.09 40.80
C TYR A 85 -18.44 -26.29 40.53
N PHE A 86 -19.39 -26.16 39.60
CA PHE A 86 -20.26 -27.28 39.23
C PHE A 86 -19.50 -28.44 38.59
N LEU A 87 -18.48 -28.15 37.77
CA LEU A 87 -17.60 -29.17 37.22
C LEU A 87 -16.86 -29.93 38.33
N PHE A 88 -16.36 -29.21 39.34
CA PHE A 88 -15.70 -29.83 40.49
C PHE A 88 -16.65 -30.72 41.29
N LEU A 89 -17.90 -30.28 41.54
CA LEU A 89 -18.90 -31.12 42.21
C LEU A 89 -19.22 -32.40 41.43
N VAL A 90 -19.35 -32.29 40.11
CA VAL A 90 -19.57 -33.46 39.24
C VAL A 90 -18.38 -34.42 39.31
N ILE A 91 -17.15 -33.91 39.27
CA ILE A 91 -15.94 -34.74 39.40
C ILE A 91 -15.89 -35.45 40.75
N LEU A 92 -16.26 -34.78 41.85
CA LEU A 92 -16.32 -35.43 43.17
C LEU A 92 -17.36 -36.55 43.22
N GLN A 93 -18.52 -36.36 42.59
CA GLN A 93 -19.60 -37.35 42.55
C GLN A 93 -19.30 -38.56 41.65
N MET A 94 -18.30 -38.47 40.77
CA MET A 94 -17.78 -39.62 40.02
C MET A 94 -17.04 -40.62 40.92
N PHE A 95 -16.60 -40.21 42.12
CA PHE A 95 -15.98 -41.12 43.07
C PHE A 95 -17.07 -41.79 43.95
N PRO A 96 -17.23 -43.12 43.88
CA PRO A 96 -18.29 -43.85 44.58
C PRO A 96 -18.20 -43.76 46.12
N ILE A 97 -17.05 -43.33 46.64
CA ILE A 97 -16.82 -43.13 48.08
C ILE A 97 -17.74 -42.07 48.71
N PHE A 98 -18.26 -41.13 47.91
CA PHE A 98 -19.12 -40.04 48.40
C PHE A 98 -20.62 -40.37 48.37
N GLY A 99 -21.01 -41.61 48.03
CA GLY A 99 -22.40 -42.08 48.16
C GLY A 99 -23.39 -41.52 47.13
N ALA A 100 -22.91 -41.01 45.99
CA ALA A 100 -23.79 -40.56 44.90
C ALA A 100 -24.39 -41.76 44.14
N THR A 101 -25.71 -41.74 43.93
CA THR A 101 -26.48 -42.86 43.40
C THR A 101 -26.38 -43.06 41.89
N ASP A 102 -26.14 -41.99 41.11
CA ASP A 102 -25.85 -42.08 39.68
C ASP A 102 -25.06 -40.84 39.19
N PRO A 103 -23.77 -40.97 38.84
CA PRO A 103 -22.98 -39.87 38.30
C PRO A 103 -23.54 -39.28 37.00
N GLY A 104 -24.32 -40.04 36.22
CA GLY A 104 -24.95 -39.56 34.99
C GLY A 104 -25.98 -38.46 35.24
N LEU A 105 -26.76 -38.57 36.32
CA LEU A 105 -27.75 -37.58 36.71
C LEU A 105 -27.11 -36.25 37.15
N ALA A 106 -25.89 -36.29 37.70
CA ALA A 106 -25.15 -35.11 38.14
C ALA A 106 -24.59 -34.27 36.97
N VAL A 107 -24.20 -34.92 35.87
CA VAL A 107 -23.66 -34.26 34.67
C VAL A 107 -24.77 -33.56 33.87
N MET A 108 -26.00 -34.06 33.94
CA MET A 108 -27.10 -33.61 33.07
C MET A 108 -27.38 -32.10 33.15
N PRO A 109 -27.48 -31.46 34.34
CA PRO A 109 -27.75 -30.03 34.44
C PRO A 109 -26.62 -29.15 33.88
N ILE A 110 -25.35 -29.47 34.19
CA ILE A 110 -24.21 -28.71 33.67
C ILE A 110 -24.05 -28.91 32.16
N GLY A 111 -24.25 -30.14 31.68
CA GLY A 111 -24.24 -30.44 30.25
C GLY A 111 -25.32 -29.66 29.50
N ALA A 112 -26.53 -29.58 30.04
CA ALA A 112 -27.62 -28.80 29.46
C ALA A 112 -27.29 -27.29 29.40
N ILE A 113 -26.76 -26.71 30.48
CA ILE A 113 -26.36 -25.29 30.52
C ILE A 113 -25.26 -24.99 29.50
N ILE A 114 -24.23 -25.84 29.43
CA ILE A 114 -23.12 -25.67 28.49
C ILE A 114 -23.62 -25.76 27.05
N LEU A 115 -24.49 -26.73 26.77
CA LEU A 115 -25.08 -26.94 25.46
C LEU A 115 -25.94 -25.75 25.03
N ILE A 116 -26.85 -25.27 25.88
CA ILE A 116 -27.73 -24.13 25.56
C ILE A 116 -26.88 -22.87 25.30
N THR A 117 -25.85 -22.63 26.11
CA THR A 117 -24.94 -21.49 25.95
C THR A 117 -24.14 -21.61 24.65
N ALA A 118 -23.61 -22.79 24.34
CA ALA A 118 -22.90 -23.04 23.09
C ALA A 118 -23.81 -22.83 21.87
N VAL A 119 -25.04 -23.33 21.89
CA VAL A 119 -26.00 -23.14 20.78
C VAL A 119 -26.29 -21.66 20.56
N LYS A 120 -26.54 -20.90 21.63
CA LYS A 120 -26.74 -19.44 21.54
C LYS A 120 -25.55 -18.76 20.88
N ASP A 121 -24.34 -19.04 21.36
CA ASP A 121 -23.11 -18.43 20.83
C ASP A 121 -22.83 -18.83 19.39
N ALA A 122 -23.15 -20.08 19.02
CA ALA A 122 -23.04 -20.56 17.63
C ALA A 122 -24.01 -19.81 16.70
N VAL A 123 -25.26 -19.58 17.13
CA VAL A 123 -26.24 -18.82 16.34
C VAL A 123 -25.81 -17.37 16.17
N GLU A 124 -25.27 -16.74 17.23
CA GLU A 124 -24.73 -15.38 17.14
C GLU A 124 -23.55 -15.30 16.18
N ASP A 125 -22.59 -16.23 16.28
CA ASP A 125 -21.41 -16.22 15.42
C ASP A 125 -21.76 -16.56 13.97
N TYR A 126 -22.76 -17.43 13.73
CA TYR A 126 -23.29 -17.68 12.38
C TYR A 126 -23.87 -16.41 11.74
N LYS A 127 -24.59 -15.59 12.51
CA LYS A 127 -25.08 -14.29 12.00
C LYS A 127 -23.93 -13.37 11.61
N ARG A 128 -22.82 -13.39 12.36
CA ARG A 128 -21.60 -12.62 12.01
C ARG A 128 -20.95 -13.13 10.73
N HIS A 129 -20.81 -14.45 10.56
CA HIS A 129 -20.31 -15.04 9.31
C HIS A 129 -21.17 -14.65 8.11
N LYS A 130 -22.50 -14.69 8.24
CA LYS A 130 -23.41 -14.25 7.16
C LYS A 130 -23.23 -12.77 6.81
N SER A 131 -23.04 -11.92 7.82
CA SER A 131 -22.77 -10.49 7.63
C SER A 131 -21.41 -10.27 6.94
N ASP A 132 -20.37 -10.97 7.39
CA ASP A 132 -19.03 -10.90 6.79
C ASP A 132 -19.05 -11.36 5.33
N GLU A 133 -19.76 -12.46 5.05
CA GLU A 133 -19.93 -12.99 3.70
C GLU A 133 -20.63 -11.99 2.77
N ALA A 134 -21.65 -11.29 3.24
CA ALA A 134 -22.33 -10.25 2.46
C ALA A 134 -21.38 -9.11 2.05
N VAL A 135 -20.50 -8.68 2.97
CA VAL A 135 -19.48 -7.64 2.70
C VAL A 135 -18.39 -8.16 1.76
N ASN A 136 -17.91 -9.38 1.98
CA ASN A 136 -16.84 -9.99 1.19
C ASN A 136 -17.27 -10.26 -0.26
N LYS A 137 -18.55 -10.61 -0.46
CA LYS A 137 -19.17 -10.85 -1.78
C LYS A 137 -19.72 -9.59 -2.45
N ALA A 138 -19.57 -8.42 -1.83
CA ALA A 138 -19.88 -7.16 -2.50
C ALA A 138 -19.04 -7.02 -3.77
N LYS A 139 -19.57 -6.33 -4.78
CA LYS A 139 -18.94 -6.22 -6.10
C LYS A 139 -18.31 -4.86 -6.26
N THR A 140 -17.22 -4.81 -7.02
CA THR A 140 -16.57 -3.58 -7.51
C THR A 140 -16.00 -3.85 -8.90
N LYS A 141 -15.60 -2.83 -9.65
CA LYS A 141 -14.96 -2.99 -10.96
C LYS A 141 -13.45 -2.90 -10.80
N THR A 142 -12.73 -3.94 -11.20
CA THR A 142 -11.25 -3.92 -11.28
C THR A 142 -10.81 -4.07 -12.72
N LEU A 143 -9.63 -3.53 -13.04
CA LEU A 143 -9.03 -3.70 -14.35
C LEU A 143 -8.57 -5.16 -14.52
N LYS A 144 -9.07 -5.85 -15.55
CA LYS A 144 -8.59 -7.17 -16.00
C LYS A 144 -7.88 -7.01 -17.34
N GLY A 145 -7.11 -8.02 -17.74
CA GLY A 145 -6.27 -7.97 -18.95
C GLY A 145 -4.85 -7.45 -18.69
N TRP A 146 -4.54 -7.01 -17.47
CA TRP A 146 -3.19 -6.60 -17.08
C TRP A 146 -2.63 -7.50 -15.97
N LYS A 147 -1.30 -7.56 -15.86
CA LYS A 147 -0.62 -8.36 -14.83
C LYS A 147 -0.23 -7.47 -13.65
N ASN A 148 -0.87 -7.70 -12.49
CA ASN A 148 -0.45 -7.08 -11.25
C ASN A 148 0.90 -7.67 -10.78
N VAL A 149 1.96 -6.86 -10.85
CA VAL A 149 3.33 -7.23 -10.48
C VAL A 149 3.54 -7.39 -8.98
N ASN A 150 2.66 -6.80 -8.16
CA ASN A 150 2.76 -6.79 -6.71
C ASN A 150 2.26 -8.10 -6.07
N GLU A 151 1.64 -8.98 -6.86
CA GLU A 151 1.15 -10.27 -6.40
C GLU A 151 2.20 -11.37 -6.54
N VAL A 152 2.24 -12.25 -5.54
CA VAL A 152 3.01 -13.49 -5.60
C VAL A 152 2.30 -14.49 -6.53
N ASP A 153 2.98 -14.91 -7.60
CA ASP A 153 2.49 -15.96 -8.51
C ASP A 153 2.32 -17.30 -7.76
N ARG A 154 1.09 -17.60 -7.31
CA ARG A 154 0.76 -18.83 -6.56
C ARG A 154 0.96 -20.11 -7.38
N GLN A 155 0.98 -20.01 -8.72
CA GLN A 155 1.26 -21.14 -9.60
C GLN A 155 2.75 -21.48 -9.65
N LYS A 156 3.64 -20.51 -9.42
CA LYS A 156 5.10 -20.72 -9.37
C LYS A 156 5.58 -21.21 -8.01
N THR A 157 4.79 -21.03 -6.95
CA THR A 157 5.03 -21.72 -5.68
C THR A 157 4.69 -23.20 -5.86
N SER A 158 5.68 -23.98 -6.28
CA SER A 158 5.53 -25.41 -6.45
C SER A 158 5.11 -26.02 -5.11
N ARG A 159 4.13 -26.94 -5.11
CA ARG A 159 3.75 -27.69 -3.90
C ARG A 159 4.97 -28.39 -3.27
N TRP A 160 5.99 -28.68 -4.08
CA TRP A 160 7.29 -29.17 -3.66
C TRP A 160 8.15 -28.15 -2.90
N GLN A 161 8.03 -26.85 -3.16
CA GLN A 161 8.71 -25.82 -2.37
C GLN A 161 8.10 -25.68 -0.97
N VAL A 162 6.77 -25.74 -0.87
CA VAL A 162 6.09 -25.76 0.43
C VAL A 162 6.44 -27.04 1.20
N LEU A 163 6.43 -28.18 0.50
CA LEU A 163 6.82 -29.47 1.08
C LEU A 163 8.28 -29.47 1.52
N THR A 164 9.23 -28.96 0.72
CA THR A 164 10.66 -28.92 1.06
C THR A 164 10.94 -27.95 2.20
N HIS A 165 10.29 -26.78 2.26
CA HIS A 165 10.41 -25.90 3.42
C HIS A 165 9.81 -26.51 4.70
N LEU A 166 8.69 -27.23 4.58
CA LEU A 166 8.06 -27.90 5.71
C LEU A 166 8.87 -29.12 6.16
N LEU A 167 9.49 -29.85 5.22
CA LEU A 167 10.43 -30.94 5.47
C LEU A 167 11.69 -30.40 6.15
N GLN A 168 12.29 -29.32 5.64
CA GLN A 168 13.48 -28.69 6.21
C GLN A 168 13.22 -28.09 7.59
N TYR A 169 12.04 -27.51 7.81
CA TYR A 169 11.60 -27.06 9.13
C TYR A 169 11.40 -28.24 10.10
N CYS A 170 10.77 -29.33 9.65
CA CYS A 170 10.66 -30.55 10.45
C CYS A 170 12.03 -31.16 10.78
N LEU A 171 12.94 -31.27 9.81
CA LEU A 171 14.32 -31.74 10.04
C LEU A 171 15.10 -30.82 11.00
N SER A 172 14.85 -29.51 10.97
CA SER A 172 15.43 -28.56 11.95
C SER A 172 14.83 -28.71 13.35
N CYS A 173 13.54 -29.04 13.47
CA CYS A 173 12.88 -29.31 14.75
C CYS A 173 13.28 -30.68 15.34
N PHE A 174 13.68 -31.64 14.50
CA PHE A 174 14.15 -32.98 14.89
C PHE A 174 15.67 -33.09 15.07
N GLY A 175 16.41 -31.96 15.07
CA GLY A 175 17.81 -31.93 15.49
C GLY A 175 18.83 -32.49 14.49
N TYR A 176 18.50 -32.58 13.19
CA TYR A 176 19.39 -33.16 12.17
C TYR A 176 20.08 -32.12 11.29
N ILE A 177 20.67 -31.06 11.86
CA ILE A 177 21.64 -30.20 11.14
C ILE A 177 22.74 -29.75 12.11
N SER A 178 23.67 -30.64 12.45
CA SER A 178 24.96 -30.26 13.03
C SER A 178 26.11 -30.31 12.01
N LEU A 179 25.85 -30.62 10.73
CA LEU A 179 26.90 -30.88 9.73
C LEU A 179 26.97 -29.90 8.55
N PHE A 180 26.07 -28.91 8.45
CA PHE A 180 26.06 -27.95 7.33
C PHE A 180 25.94 -26.46 7.72
N SER A 181 25.86 -26.11 9.00
CA SER A 181 25.81 -24.70 9.45
C SER A 181 27.16 -23.99 9.29
N ASP A 182 28.26 -24.66 9.63
CA ASP A 182 29.61 -24.07 9.64
C ASP A 182 30.09 -23.55 8.26
N ARG A 183 29.53 -24.09 7.18
CA ARG A 183 29.92 -23.70 5.82
C ARG A 183 29.17 -22.47 5.30
N ARG A 184 28.04 -22.07 5.90
CA ARG A 184 27.32 -20.83 5.53
C ARG A 184 27.88 -19.62 6.26
N ASP A 185 28.14 -19.74 7.55
CA ASP A 185 28.66 -18.65 8.36
C ASP A 185 30.05 -18.20 7.86
N SER A 186 30.90 -19.14 7.43
CA SER A 186 32.20 -18.83 6.83
C SER A 186 32.11 -18.16 5.45
N ILE A 187 31.10 -18.50 4.63
CA ILE A 187 30.88 -17.86 3.32
C ILE A 187 30.29 -16.45 3.49
N ASP A 188 29.38 -16.26 4.45
CA ASP A 188 28.78 -14.96 4.72
C ASP A 188 29.77 -14.01 5.40
N GLU A 189 30.66 -14.52 6.26
CA GLU A 189 31.78 -13.77 6.82
C GLU A 189 32.82 -13.39 5.74
N ALA A 190 33.11 -14.30 4.79
CA ALA A 190 33.98 -14.02 3.66
C ALA A 190 33.38 -12.95 2.71
N LYS A 191 32.07 -13.01 2.44
CA LYS A 191 31.34 -11.99 1.65
C LYS A 191 31.28 -10.64 2.36
N ALA A 192 31.07 -10.63 3.68
CA ALA A 192 31.08 -9.40 4.48
C ALA A 192 32.47 -8.74 4.48
N LYS A 193 33.54 -9.53 4.65
CA LYS A 193 34.94 -9.05 4.56
C LYS A 193 35.28 -8.53 3.16
N ALA A 194 34.84 -9.19 2.09
CA ALA A 194 35.02 -8.73 0.72
C ALA A 194 34.29 -7.40 0.45
N LYS A 195 33.04 -7.26 0.93
CA LYS A 195 32.25 -6.03 0.80
C LYS A 195 32.84 -4.86 1.60
N ALA A 196 33.37 -5.12 2.79
CA ALA A 196 34.10 -4.14 3.59
C ALA A 196 35.40 -3.69 2.90
N ARG A 197 36.16 -4.63 2.31
CA ARG A 197 37.39 -4.33 1.56
C ARG A 197 37.12 -3.51 0.29
N ALA A 198 36.03 -3.79 -0.44
CA ALA A 198 35.60 -2.99 -1.58
C ALA A 198 35.16 -1.57 -1.19
N LYS A 199 34.51 -1.41 -0.04
CA LYS A 199 34.12 -0.10 0.51
C LYS A 199 35.36 0.72 0.93
N ALA A 200 36.37 0.09 1.52
CA ALA A 200 37.64 0.72 1.89
C ALA A 200 38.48 1.11 0.65
N HIS A 201 38.48 0.27 -0.40
CA HIS A 201 39.14 0.61 -1.67
C HIS A 201 38.46 1.82 -2.34
N ARG A 202 37.13 1.92 -2.27
CA ARG A 202 36.36 3.05 -2.82
C ARG A 202 36.56 4.35 -2.04
N SER A 203 36.80 4.29 -0.72
CA SER A 203 37.13 5.49 0.07
C SER A 203 38.58 5.95 -0.13
N ASN A 204 39.53 5.03 -0.37
CA ASN A 204 40.92 5.40 -0.68
C ASN A 204 41.08 5.96 -2.10
N LEU A 205 40.29 5.50 -3.07
CA LEU A 205 40.29 6.07 -4.42
C LEU A 205 39.73 7.50 -4.44
N ALA A 206 38.76 7.81 -3.58
CA ALA A 206 38.19 9.16 -3.45
C ALA A 206 39.09 10.14 -2.68
N ALA A 207 40.11 9.65 -1.96
CA ALA A 207 41.04 10.49 -1.21
C ALA A 207 42.32 10.86 -1.99
N ASN A 208 42.64 10.13 -3.05
CA ASN A 208 43.84 10.38 -3.87
C ASN A 208 43.62 11.32 -5.06
N ASP A 209 42.38 11.73 -5.35
CA ASP A 209 42.06 12.57 -6.52
C ASP A 209 42.14 14.08 -6.23
N HIS A 210 42.75 14.47 -5.10
CA HIS A 210 42.87 15.88 -4.70
C HIS A 210 44.28 16.39 -4.42
N LEU A 211 45.34 15.62 -4.72
CA LEU A 211 46.72 16.02 -4.42
C LEU A 211 47.73 15.40 -5.40
N GLU A 212 47.64 15.71 -6.70
CA GLU A 212 48.81 15.59 -7.59
C GLU A 212 48.60 16.40 -8.88
N GLY A 213 49.37 17.49 -9.03
CA GLY A 213 49.33 18.29 -10.24
C GLY A 213 50.00 19.66 -10.13
N ASN A 214 51.13 19.77 -9.42
CA ASN A 214 51.97 20.97 -9.54
C ASN A 214 53.45 20.68 -9.22
N SER A 215 54.28 20.46 -10.24
CA SER A 215 55.67 20.97 -10.26
C SER A 215 56.37 20.73 -11.61
N GLY A 216 57.09 21.76 -12.07
CA GLY A 216 57.99 21.76 -13.23
C GLY A 216 57.38 22.44 -14.46
N SER A 217 57.95 23.45 -15.12
CA SER A 217 59.28 24.03 -15.07
C SER A 217 59.23 25.41 -15.75
N LEU A 218 59.92 26.40 -15.18
CA LEU A 218 60.25 27.68 -15.80
C LEU A 218 61.18 27.47 -17.01
N ARG A 219 60.82 28.00 -18.19
CA ARG A 219 61.74 28.69 -19.11
C ARG A 219 61.03 29.25 -20.36
N ASN A 220 61.24 30.56 -20.56
CA ASN A 220 61.38 31.31 -21.81
C ASN A 220 60.31 31.14 -22.91
N HIS A 221 59.51 32.19 -23.15
CA HIS A 221 59.68 33.01 -24.35
C HIS A 221 58.90 34.33 -24.25
N ALA A 222 59.45 35.34 -24.91
CA ALA A 222 59.14 36.75 -24.81
C ALA A 222 57.87 37.18 -25.57
N LEU A 223 57.36 38.35 -25.14
CA LEU A 223 56.74 39.40 -25.96
C LEU A 223 55.62 38.99 -26.93
N LEU A 224 54.38 39.29 -26.57
CA LEU A 224 53.50 40.12 -27.41
C LEU A 224 52.33 40.64 -26.59
N GLY A 225 52.35 41.94 -26.27
CA GLY A 225 51.20 42.64 -25.73
C GLY A 225 50.12 42.80 -26.82
N ARG A 226 48.87 42.48 -26.48
CA ARG A 226 47.69 43.03 -27.14
C ARG A 226 46.43 42.90 -26.28
N ASN A 227 45.99 44.07 -25.81
CA ASN A 227 44.60 44.50 -25.59
C ASN A 227 43.66 43.60 -24.78
N ILE A 228 43.73 43.76 -23.45
CA ILE A 228 42.68 43.43 -22.49
C ILE A 228 41.61 44.53 -22.57
N PHE A 229 40.72 44.54 -23.55
CA PHE A 229 39.42 45.25 -23.51
C PHE A 229 38.58 44.87 -24.74
N ALA A 230 38.02 43.66 -24.74
CA ALA A 230 36.86 43.33 -25.56
C ALA A 230 35.90 42.49 -24.72
N LYS A 231 34.80 43.11 -24.31
CA LYS A 231 33.73 42.51 -23.52
C LYS A 231 32.92 41.60 -24.44
N GLU A 232 33.07 40.28 -24.32
CA GLU A 232 32.19 39.36 -25.04
C GLU A 232 30.73 39.55 -24.56
N PRO A 233 29.74 39.58 -25.47
CA PRO A 233 28.36 39.75 -25.10
C PRO A 233 27.87 38.49 -24.39
N ARG A 234 27.63 38.58 -23.07
CA ARG A 234 26.91 37.56 -22.31
C ARG A 234 25.55 37.32 -22.99
N LYS A 235 25.38 36.15 -23.61
CA LYS A 235 24.09 35.69 -24.12
C LYS A 235 23.09 35.73 -22.95
N LYS A 236 22.07 36.58 -23.07
CA LYS A 236 20.97 36.65 -22.10
C LYS A 236 20.31 35.27 -22.06
N LYS A 237 20.37 34.58 -20.91
CA LYS A 237 19.53 33.41 -20.66
C LYS A 237 18.08 33.85 -20.82
N LYS A 238 17.33 33.18 -21.70
CA LYS A 238 15.90 33.43 -21.85
C LYS A 238 15.23 33.18 -20.48
N PRO A 239 14.32 34.06 -20.01
CA PRO A 239 13.58 33.80 -18.79
C PRO A 239 12.75 32.53 -18.96
N TYR A 240 12.76 31.69 -17.94
CA TYR A 240 11.94 30.49 -17.84
C TYR A 240 10.47 30.85 -18.11
N ARG A 241 9.87 30.27 -19.16
CA ARG A 241 8.43 30.28 -19.37
C ARG A 241 7.87 29.01 -18.72
N PRO A 242 7.09 29.10 -17.63
CA PRO A 242 6.30 27.97 -17.18
C PRO A 242 5.15 27.81 -18.17
N GLY A 243 5.27 26.87 -19.09
CA GLY A 243 4.27 26.63 -20.12
C GLY A 243 4.36 25.21 -20.64
N LYS A 244 3.40 24.38 -20.21
CA LYS A 244 3.14 22.99 -20.63
C LYS A 244 4.29 22.02 -20.40
N ILE A 245 4.41 21.63 -19.12
CA ILE A 245 5.00 20.33 -18.78
C ILE A 245 4.11 19.26 -19.44
N PRO A 246 4.62 18.32 -20.26
CA PRO A 246 3.85 17.14 -20.59
C PRO A 246 3.60 16.38 -19.28
N HIS A 247 2.36 16.46 -18.82
CA HIS A 247 1.84 15.77 -17.67
C HIS A 247 1.35 14.42 -18.14
N SER A 248 2.22 13.45 -18.38
CA SER A 248 1.68 12.13 -18.62
C SER A 248 2.57 11.03 -18.04
N VAL A 249 1.98 10.37 -17.05
CA VAL A 249 2.28 8.99 -16.67
C VAL A 249 2.03 8.02 -17.85
N ILE A 250 1.29 8.47 -18.87
CA ILE A 250 0.99 7.78 -20.13
C ILE A 250 2.12 8.06 -21.14
N ARG A 251 2.70 7.01 -21.74
CA ARG A 251 3.54 7.13 -22.94
C ARG A 251 2.64 7.33 -24.16
N ARG A 252 2.72 8.48 -24.84
CA ARG A 252 2.10 8.68 -26.17
C ARG A 252 3.20 8.64 -27.22
N THR A 253 3.43 7.49 -27.83
CA THR A 253 4.26 7.40 -29.03
C THR A 253 3.45 7.93 -30.22
N HIS A 254 3.86 9.04 -30.83
CA HIS A 254 3.33 9.44 -32.13
C HIS A 254 3.98 8.60 -33.24
N PRO A 255 3.22 8.00 -34.18
CA PRO A 255 3.83 7.41 -35.37
C PRO A 255 4.49 8.52 -36.21
N ARG A 256 5.79 8.37 -36.50
CA ARG A 256 6.52 9.22 -37.45
C ARG A 256 5.98 8.92 -38.86
N THR A 257 5.29 9.87 -39.48
CA THR A 257 4.98 9.81 -40.92
C THR A 257 6.21 10.34 -41.66
N GLU A 258 7.05 9.44 -42.17
CA GLU A 258 8.14 9.80 -43.07
C GLU A 258 7.62 9.86 -44.51
N GLY A 259 7.86 11.00 -45.18
CA GLY A 259 7.93 11.07 -46.64
C GLY A 259 6.97 12.04 -47.32
N ASP A 260 7.27 13.34 -47.26
CA ASP A 260 6.89 14.28 -48.32
C ASP A 260 8.10 14.53 -49.22
N LEU A 261 7.96 14.26 -50.53
CA LEU A 261 8.74 14.89 -51.59
C LEU A 261 7.88 15.01 -52.87
N GLU A 262 7.45 16.25 -53.06
CA GLU A 262 6.89 16.99 -54.21
C GLU A 262 6.77 16.33 -55.60
N SER A 263 5.62 16.55 -56.27
CA SER A 263 5.59 17.23 -57.59
C SER A 263 4.20 17.76 -57.99
N SER A 264 4.18 19.04 -58.37
CA SER A 264 3.25 19.85 -59.17
C SER A 264 2.01 19.24 -59.86
N GLY A 265 0.89 19.98 -59.79
CA GLY A 265 -0.17 19.97 -60.80
C GLY A 265 -1.48 20.61 -60.31
N GLY A 266 -1.74 21.86 -60.69
CA GLY A 266 -2.97 22.58 -60.31
C GLY A 266 -4.19 22.22 -61.16
N VAL A 267 -5.38 22.19 -60.53
CA VAL A 267 -6.73 22.20 -61.16
C VAL A 267 -7.71 22.87 -60.15
N PRO A 268 -8.76 23.62 -60.60
CA PRO A 268 -9.29 24.77 -59.87
C PRO A 268 -10.38 24.54 -58.82
N LEU A 269 -10.52 25.59 -58.02
CA LEU A 269 -11.48 25.88 -56.95
C LEU A 269 -12.92 26.04 -57.47
N GLU A 270 -13.65 24.95 -57.72
CA GLU A 270 -15.12 24.91 -57.56
C GLU A 270 -15.70 23.49 -57.71
N THR A 271 -15.75 22.73 -56.61
CA THR A 271 -16.74 21.64 -56.46
C THR A 271 -17.08 21.45 -54.99
N MET A 272 -18.08 22.22 -54.57
CA MET A 272 -19.22 21.79 -53.75
C MET A 272 -18.95 20.99 -52.46
N TYR A 273 -19.12 21.73 -51.36
CA TYR A 273 -19.75 21.30 -50.12
C TYR A 273 -20.66 20.06 -50.25
N SER A 274 -20.15 18.91 -49.87
CA SER A 274 -20.91 17.85 -49.19
C SER A 274 -19.90 16.87 -48.58
N ASN A 275 -20.20 16.39 -47.37
CA ASN A 275 -19.43 15.42 -46.58
C ASN A 275 -18.40 16.03 -45.60
N ALA A 276 -18.89 16.87 -44.68
CA ALA A 276 -18.25 17.07 -43.38
C ALA A 276 -18.48 15.82 -42.50
N SER A 277 -17.75 14.72 -42.77
CA SER A 277 -17.68 13.52 -41.91
C SER A 277 -16.54 12.62 -42.38
N ALA A 278 -15.28 13.06 -42.26
CA ALA A 278 -14.11 12.19 -42.35
C ALA A 278 -12.82 12.97 -42.02
N MET A 279 -12.63 13.37 -40.76
CA MET A 279 -11.30 13.68 -40.22
C MET A 279 -11.16 13.09 -38.82
N SER A 280 -11.13 11.76 -38.77
CA SER A 280 -10.46 11.01 -37.70
C SER A 280 -9.58 9.98 -38.40
N ALA A 281 -8.40 10.42 -38.85
CA ALA A 281 -7.40 9.51 -39.37
C ALA A 281 -6.99 8.57 -38.22
N GLY A 282 -7.28 7.28 -38.42
CA GLY A 282 -7.18 6.25 -37.41
C GLY A 282 -5.76 6.01 -36.94
N CYS A 283 -5.57 6.08 -35.63
CA CYS A 283 -4.69 5.17 -34.95
C CYS A 283 -5.28 3.76 -35.12
N VAL A 284 -4.51 2.85 -35.72
CA VAL A 284 -4.80 1.42 -35.62
C VAL A 284 -4.47 1.04 -34.18
N ASP A 285 -5.46 1.16 -33.30
CA ASP A 285 -5.34 0.72 -31.93
C ASP A 285 -5.07 -0.79 -31.94
N GLU A 286 -3.91 -1.19 -31.40
CA GLU A 286 -3.76 -2.57 -30.92
C GLU A 286 -4.98 -2.91 -30.05
N PRO A 287 -5.60 -4.09 -30.21
CA PRO A 287 -6.80 -4.43 -29.46
C PRO A 287 -6.47 -4.41 -27.97
N CYS A 288 -6.97 -3.38 -27.28
CA CYS A 288 -6.78 -3.22 -25.84
C CYS A 288 -7.31 -4.47 -25.14
N SER A 289 -6.41 -5.22 -24.51
CA SER A 289 -6.77 -6.43 -23.76
C SER A 289 -7.44 -6.07 -22.42
N ALA A 290 -7.22 -4.84 -21.96
CA ALA A 290 -7.65 -4.40 -20.66
C ALA A 290 -9.12 -3.95 -20.64
N SER A 291 -9.89 -4.44 -19.67
CA SER A 291 -11.30 -4.06 -19.50
C SER A 291 -11.72 -4.07 -18.04
N TRP A 292 -12.68 -3.18 -17.71
CA TRP A 292 -13.27 -3.11 -16.38
C TRP A 292 -14.20 -4.30 -16.14
N CYS A 293 -13.85 -5.17 -15.19
CA CYS A 293 -14.64 -6.36 -14.87
C CYS A 293 -15.13 -6.35 -13.42
N LYS A 294 -16.33 -6.88 -13.21
CA LYS A 294 -16.89 -7.07 -11.86
C LYS A 294 -16.04 -8.09 -11.09
N THR A 295 -15.60 -7.69 -9.91
CA THR A 295 -14.76 -8.47 -9.00
C THR A 295 -15.35 -8.40 -7.60
N LEU A 296 -15.21 -9.48 -6.82
CA LEU A 296 -15.66 -9.50 -5.43
C LEU A 296 -14.69 -8.71 -4.55
N TRP A 297 -15.19 -8.13 -3.46
CA TRP A 297 -14.37 -7.36 -2.53
C TRP A 297 -13.26 -8.22 -1.92
N GLU A 298 -13.50 -9.49 -1.61
CA GLU A 298 -12.47 -10.39 -1.08
C GLU A 298 -11.32 -10.68 -2.05
N ASP A 299 -11.55 -10.52 -3.36
CA ASP A 299 -10.58 -10.76 -4.43
C ASP A 299 -9.76 -9.52 -4.83
N VAL A 300 -10.09 -8.35 -4.26
CA VAL A 300 -9.34 -7.10 -4.49
C VAL A 300 -7.97 -7.17 -3.82
N LYS A 301 -6.91 -6.83 -4.55
CA LYS A 301 -5.52 -6.90 -4.08
C LYS A 301 -4.83 -5.55 -4.16
N VAL A 302 -3.72 -5.41 -3.41
CA VAL A 302 -2.86 -4.22 -3.48
C VAL A 302 -2.27 -4.08 -4.88
N GLY A 303 -2.30 -2.86 -5.41
CA GLY A 303 -1.90 -2.55 -6.79
C GLY A 303 -3.01 -2.72 -7.82
N ASP A 304 -4.15 -3.32 -7.46
CA ASP A 304 -5.29 -3.37 -8.39
C ASP A 304 -5.83 -1.96 -8.67
N LEU A 305 -6.14 -1.70 -9.94
CA LEU A 305 -6.85 -0.51 -10.36
C LEU A 305 -8.34 -0.77 -10.25
N VAL A 306 -9.03 0.12 -9.54
CA VAL A 306 -10.46 0.06 -9.23
C VAL A 306 -11.17 1.22 -9.91
N TYR A 307 -12.30 0.93 -10.53
CA TYR A 307 -13.22 1.91 -11.09
C TYR A 307 -14.47 1.96 -10.21
N LEU A 308 -14.70 3.08 -9.54
CA LEU A 308 -15.86 3.31 -8.69
C LEU A 308 -16.85 4.22 -9.39
N GLU A 309 -18.13 3.85 -9.36
CA GLU A 309 -19.23 4.67 -9.84
C GLU A 309 -19.89 5.48 -8.72
N ASN A 310 -20.70 6.46 -9.11
CA ASN A 310 -21.48 7.24 -8.15
C ASN A 310 -22.31 6.32 -7.24
N ASP A 311 -22.38 6.66 -5.95
CA ASP A 311 -23.07 5.91 -4.89
C ASP A 311 -22.48 4.52 -4.57
N GLU A 312 -21.29 4.20 -5.09
CA GLU A 312 -20.58 2.98 -4.70
C GLU A 312 -19.71 3.18 -3.44
N ALA A 313 -19.70 2.15 -2.60
CA ALA A 313 -18.85 2.11 -1.41
C ALA A 313 -17.41 1.71 -1.79
N VAL A 314 -16.44 2.34 -1.15
CA VAL A 314 -15.02 2.10 -1.42
C VAL A 314 -14.58 0.74 -0.81
N PRO A 315 -14.03 -0.20 -1.61
CA PRO A 315 -13.78 -1.58 -1.17
C PRO A 315 -12.55 -1.74 -0.25
N ALA A 316 -11.58 -0.83 -0.35
CA ALA A 316 -10.28 -0.87 0.30
C ALA A 316 -9.72 0.57 0.40
N ASP A 317 -8.58 0.80 1.05
CA ASP A 317 -8.00 2.15 1.03
C ASP A 317 -7.27 2.35 -0.31
N ILE A 318 -7.76 3.29 -1.12
CA ILE A 318 -7.32 3.53 -2.49
C ILE A 318 -6.81 4.96 -2.68
N ILE A 319 -5.78 5.15 -3.49
CA ILE A 319 -5.33 6.48 -3.93
C ILE A 319 -6.09 6.87 -5.19
N ILE A 320 -6.57 8.10 -5.26
CA ILE A 320 -7.30 8.64 -6.40
C ILE A 320 -6.29 8.95 -7.51
N LEU A 321 -6.44 8.28 -8.65
CA LEU A 321 -5.64 8.54 -9.84
C LEU A 321 -6.32 9.57 -10.76
N SER A 322 -7.61 9.41 -10.99
CA SER A 322 -8.40 10.24 -11.90
C SER A 322 -9.87 10.25 -11.49
N THR A 323 -10.59 11.32 -11.85
CA THR A 323 -12.01 11.50 -11.55
C THR A 323 -12.76 12.02 -12.77
N SER A 324 -14.09 11.88 -12.76
CA SER A 324 -14.94 12.48 -13.80
C SER A 324 -15.02 13.99 -13.77
N GLU A 325 -14.86 14.60 -12.58
CA GLU A 325 -15.05 16.04 -12.40
C GLU A 325 -13.87 16.86 -12.91
N PRO A 326 -14.10 18.11 -13.35
CA PRO A 326 -13.01 19.04 -13.65
C PRO A 326 -12.11 19.23 -12.41
N ASP A 327 -10.84 19.56 -12.66
CA ASP A 327 -9.80 19.74 -11.64
C ASP A 327 -9.44 18.50 -10.80
N GLY A 328 -9.95 17.33 -11.15
CA GLY A 328 -9.63 16.08 -10.46
C GLY A 328 -10.34 15.94 -9.11
N LEU A 329 -11.48 16.59 -8.91
CA LEU A 329 -12.20 16.59 -7.63
C LEU A 329 -13.16 15.38 -7.52
N CYS A 330 -13.39 14.90 -6.31
CA CYS A 330 -14.51 14.01 -6.02
C CYS A 330 -15.08 14.27 -4.63
N TYR A 331 -16.34 13.89 -4.45
CA TYR A 331 -17.04 14.08 -3.19
C TYR A 331 -17.32 12.73 -2.53
N VAL A 332 -17.08 12.66 -1.23
CA VAL A 332 -17.27 11.43 -0.47
C VAL A 332 -18.05 11.67 0.81
N GLU A 333 -18.94 10.73 1.09
CA GLU A 333 -19.66 10.66 2.35
C GLU A 333 -18.84 9.90 3.39
N THR A 334 -18.71 10.46 4.61
CA THR A 334 -17.91 9.89 5.70
C THR A 334 -18.72 9.43 6.91
N GLN A 335 -20.06 9.37 6.78
CA GLN A 335 -20.96 9.01 7.87
C GLN A 335 -20.57 7.68 8.55
N ASN A 336 -20.04 6.72 7.80
CA ASN A 336 -19.64 5.41 8.32
C ASN A 336 -18.32 5.41 9.13
N LEU A 337 -17.50 6.47 9.04
CA LEU A 337 -16.20 6.55 9.71
C LEU A 337 -16.23 7.47 10.93
N ASP A 338 -16.72 8.71 10.75
CA ASP A 338 -16.69 9.76 11.78
C ASP A 338 -18.07 10.32 12.13
N GLY A 339 -19.13 9.86 11.45
CA GLY A 339 -20.50 10.31 11.69
C GLY A 339 -20.80 11.70 11.12
N GLU A 340 -19.87 12.30 10.36
CA GLU A 340 -20.13 13.56 9.67
C GLU A 340 -21.11 13.34 8.50
N THR A 341 -22.10 14.23 8.38
CA THR A 341 -23.14 14.16 7.34
C THR A 341 -22.79 14.95 6.08
N ASN A 342 -21.79 15.82 6.17
CA ASN A 342 -21.39 16.65 5.04
C ASN A 342 -20.49 15.86 4.09
N LEU A 343 -20.62 16.13 2.79
CA LEU A 343 -19.72 15.59 1.79
C LEU A 343 -18.33 16.22 1.94
N LYS A 344 -17.29 15.39 1.96
CA LYS A 344 -15.90 15.83 1.96
C LYS A 344 -15.35 15.84 0.55
N ILE A 345 -14.59 16.89 0.23
CA ILE A 345 -13.91 17.02 -1.06
C ILE A 345 -12.57 16.29 -0.99
N ARG A 346 -12.27 15.51 -2.02
CA ARG A 346 -11.01 14.81 -2.25
C ARG A 346 -10.49 15.17 -3.64
N LYS A 347 -9.19 14.99 -3.86
CA LYS A 347 -8.53 15.41 -5.11
C LYS A 347 -7.60 14.33 -5.65
N ALA A 348 -7.70 14.05 -6.95
CA ALA A 348 -6.81 13.20 -7.71
C ALA A 348 -5.39 13.78 -7.81
N LEU A 349 -4.43 12.89 -8.11
CA LEU A 349 -3.07 13.31 -8.44
C LEU A 349 -3.05 13.99 -9.79
N ASN A 350 -2.31 15.10 -9.88
CA ASN A 350 -2.27 15.90 -11.11
C ASN A 350 -1.55 15.15 -12.24
N ALA A 351 -0.59 14.29 -11.91
CA ALA A 351 0.15 13.50 -12.90
C ALA A 351 -0.69 12.39 -13.57
N THR A 352 -1.74 11.88 -12.91
CA THR A 352 -2.55 10.74 -13.38
C THR A 352 -3.97 11.12 -13.76
N ASN A 353 -4.36 12.39 -13.63
CA ASN A 353 -5.73 12.85 -13.87
C ASN A 353 -6.20 12.71 -15.34
N GLU A 354 -5.27 12.41 -16.26
CA GLU A 354 -5.60 12.14 -17.67
C GLU A 354 -6.07 10.71 -17.92
N LEU A 355 -5.93 9.79 -16.95
CA LEU A 355 -6.38 8.40 -17.11
C LEU A 355 -7.91 8.34 -17.17
N ARG A 356 -8.47 7.85 -18.28
CA ARG A 356 -9.93 7.71 -18.43
C ARG A 356 -10.32 6.33 -18.88
N GLU A 357 -9.57 5.78 -19.82
CA GLU A 357 -9.88 4.50 -20.45
C GLU A 357 -9.02 3.37 -19.88
N PRO A 358 -9.49 2.11 -19.99
CA PRO A 358 -8.66 0.94 -19.67
C PRO A 358 -7.31 0.94 -20.40
N ALA A 359 -7.30 1.40 -21.65
CA ALA A 359 -6.09 1.49 -22.47
C ALA A 359 -5.04 2.45 -21.90
N ASP A 360 -5.48 3.57 -21.29
CA ASP A 360 -4.59 4.51 -20.63
C ASP A 360 -3.92 3.88 -19.41
N CYS A 361 -4.69 3.08 -18.67
CA CYS A 361 -4.22 2.38 -17.47
C CYS A 361 -3.17 1.31 -17.79
N GLU A 362 -3.24 0.68 -18.95
CA GLU A 362 -2.24 -0.29 -19.44
C GLU A 362 -0.92 0.40 -19.83
N LYS A 363 -1.00 1.61 -20.39
CA LYS A 363 0.18 2.42 -20.79
C LYS A 363 0.82 3.16 -19.62
N ALA A 364 0.10 3.34 -18.52
CA ALA A 364 0.55 4.09 -17.36
C ALA A 364 1.68 3.37 -16.62
N GLN A 365 2.83 4.01 -16.42
CA GLN A 365 3.96 3.42 -15.67
C GLN A 365 4.38 4.33 -14.52
N PHE A 366 4.26 3.82 -13.29
CA PHE A 366 4.63 4.54 -12.09
C PHE A 366 4.70 3.59 -10.89
N TYR A 367 5.22 4.09 -9.77
CA TYR A 367 5.08 3.43 -8.49
C TYR A 367 4.78 4.45 -7.39
N ILE A 368 4.11 3.99 -6.33
CA ILE A 368 3.80 4.81 -5.18
C ILE A 368 4.54 4.28 -3.96
N GLU A 369 5.30 5.15 -3.32
CA GLU A 369 5.91 4.91 -2.01
C GLU A 369 4.94 5.37 -0.93
N SER A 370 4.48 4.46 -0.09
CA SER A 370 3.52 4.73 0.97
C SER A 370 4.13 4.54 2.35
N GLU A 371 3.66 5.30 3.32
CA GLU A 371 3.96 5.07 4.72
C GLU A 371 3.36 3.73 5.23
N PRO A 372 3.80 3.24 6.40
CA PRO A 372 3.25 2.03 6.99
C PRO A 372 1.77 2.19 7.38
N PRO A 373 1.00 1.08 7.43
CA PRO A 373 -0.40 1.12 7.83
C PRO A 373 -0.53 1.66 9.27
N HIS A 374 -1.33 2.71 9.43
CA HIS A 374 -1.57 3.36 10.72
C HIS A 374 -3.04 3.75 10.89
N ALA A 375 -3.52 3.78 12.14
CA ALA A 375 -4.93 3.99 12.45
C ALA A 375 -5.43 5.43 12.27
N ASN A 376 -4.55 6.45 12.33
CA ASN A 376 -4.99 7.85 12.17
C ASN A 376 -5.72 8.07 10.82
N LEU A 377 -7.00 8.43 10.90
CA LEU A 377 -7.88 8.62 9.74
C LEU A 377 -7.47 9.82 8.89
N TYR A 378 -7.00 10.91 9.51
CA TYR A 378 -6.78 12.22 8.85
C TYR A 378 -5.36 12.46 8.37
N SER A 379 -4.46 11.50 8.60
CA SER A 379 -3.07 11.55 8.12
C SER A 379 -2.88 10.50 7.03
N TYR A 380 -2.25 10.91 5.94
CA TYR A 380 -1.69 9.99 4.96
C TYR A 380 -0.52 10.69 4.25
N ASN A 381 0.62 10.01 4.15
CA ASN A 381 1.80 10.49 3.43
C ASN A 381 2.31 9.43 2.47
N GLY A 382 2.36 9.78 1.19
CA GLY A 382 2.98 8.98 0.15
C GLY A 382 3.64 9.85 -0.92
N VAL A 383 4.37 9.20 -1.83
CA VAL A 383 5.01 9.87 -2.96
C VAL A 383 4.78 9.02 -4.21
N LEU A 384 4.13 9.60 -5.21
CA LEU A 384 4.04 9.06 -6.56
C LEU A 384 5.37 9.36 -7.28
N ARG A 385 5.93 8.36 -7.96
CA ARG A 385 7.14 8.48 -8.78
C ARG A 385 6.91 7.90 -10.17
N TRP A 386 7.32 8.64 -11.19
CA TRP A 386 7.27 8.18 -12.58
C TRP A 386 8.50 8.68 -13.35
N SER A 387 8.94 7.90 -14.33
CA SER A 387 10.06 8.24 -15.21
C SER A 387 9.60 9.01 -16.43
N ILE A 388 10.38 9.99 -16.86
CA ILE A 388 10.18 10.67 -18.13
C ILE A 388 11.38 10.40 -19.02
N THR A 389 11.09 9.91 -20.22
CA THR A 389 12.02 9.92 -21.34
C THR A 389 11.70 11.18 -22.13
N ASN A 390 12.62 12.14 -22.19
CA ASN A 390 12.42 13.32 -23.02
C ASN A 390 12.56 12.88 -24.49
N GLU A 391 11.47 12.84 -25.24
CA GLU A 391 11.50 12.66 -26.71
C GLU A 391 12.01 13.91 -27.45
N SER A 392 12.39 14.98 -26.73
CA SER A 392 12.79 16.28 -27.31
C SER A 392 14.30 16.48 -27.42
N ASP A 393 15.12 15.47 -27.08
CA ASP A 393 16.58 15.54 -27.22
C ASP A 393 17.09 14.91 -28.54
N GLU A 394 16.21 14.55 -29.50
CA GLU A 394 16.60 13.98 -30.80
C GLU A 394 16.98 15.01 -31.90
N GLU A 395 17.04 16.31 -31.61
CA GLU A 395 17.43 17.34 -32.61
C GLU A 395 18.60 18.24 -32.16
N SER A 396 19.59 17.68 -31.47
CA SER A 396 20.91 18.31 -31.42
C SER A 396 21.98 17.30 -31.82
N ASP A 397 22.49 17.45 -33.05
CA ASP A 397 23.64 16.76 -33.65
C ASP A 397 24.97 17.09 -32.94
N ASP A 398 24.99 17.11 -31.60
CA ASP A 398 26.21 17.27 -30.83
C ASP A 398 26.67 15.87 -30.38
N ASP A 399 27.61 15.32 -31.14
CA ASP A 399 28.38 14.08 -30.90
C ASP A 399 29.20 14.16 -29.60
N PHE A 400 28.50 14.16 -28.46
CA PHE A 400 29.10 13.98 -27.15
C PHE A 400 28.20 13.09 -26.30
N THR A 401 28.69 11.89 -26.02
CA THR A 401 28.07 10.82 -25.23
C THR A 401 27.45 11.33 -23.93
N SER A 402 26.21 11.79 -24.00
CA SER A 402 25.41 12.15 -22.85
C SER A 402 24.85 10.85 -22.29
N SER A 403 25.44 10.40 -21.19
CA SER A 403 24.90 9.30 -20.40
C SER A 403 23.42 9.58 -20.15
N GLY A 404 22.51 8.80 -20.73
CA GLY A 404 21.06 9.04 -20.68
C GLY A 404 20.55 9.06 -19.23
N VAL A 405 20.43 10.25 -18.65
CA VAL A 405 19.90 10.43 -17.29
C VAL A 405 18.38 10.41 -17.38
N ALA A 406 17.76 9.28 -17.05
CA ALA A 406 16.31 9.19 -16.91
C ALA A 406 15.83 10.14 -15.80
N HIS A 407 15.09 11.19 -16.15
CA HIS A 407 14.55 12.13 -15.17
C HIS A 407 13.32 11.54 -14.49
N THR A 408 13.40 11.33 -13.16
CA THR A 408 12.26 10.87 -12.35
C THR A 408 11.51 12.07 -11.78
N LYS A 409 10.21 12.16 -12.02
CA LYS A 409 9.34 13.15 -11.36
C LYS A 409 8.67 12.54 -10.13
N THR A 410 8.33 13.42 -9.20
CA THR A 410 7.70 13.08 -7.92
C THR A 410 6.49 13.96 -7.65
N GLU A 411 5.41 13.38 -7.16
CA GLU A 411 4.24 14.12 -6.65
C GLU A 411 3.89 13.60 -5.26
N ALA A 412 3.62 14.50 -4.32
CA ALA A 412 3.24 14.13 -2.97
C ALA A 412 1.77 13.69 -2.91
N VAL A 413 1.51 12.54 -2.29
CA VAL A 413 0.17 12.06 -2.00
C VAL A 413 -0.14 12.35 -0.53
N THR A 414 -1.16 13.16 -0.29
CA THR A 414 -1.61 13.52 1.06
C THR A 414 -2.94 12.83 1.40
N HIS A 415 -3.45 13.04 2.61
CA HIS A 415 -4.78 12.58 2.99
C HIS A 415 -5.88 12.99 2.00
N ASN A 416 -5.78 14.15 1.34
CA ASN A 416 -6.80 14.57 0.38
C ASN A 416 -6.85 13.71 -0.90
N GLY A 417 -5.79 12.94 -1.20
CA GLY A 417 -5.69 12.07 -2.37
C GLY A 417 -5.99 10.59 -2.12
N ILE A 418 -6.50 10.23 -0.93
CA ILE A 418 -6.87 8.85 -0.59
C ILE A 418 -8.36 8.75 -0.26
N LEU A 419 -9.01 7.68 -0.72
CA LEU A 419 -10.33 7.24 -0.31
C LEU A 419 -10.18 6.04 0.62
N LEU A 420 -10.80 6.10 1.79
CA LEU A 420 -10.72 5.02 2.78
C LEU A 420 -11.90 4.07 2.66
N ARG A 421 -11.70 2.82 3.03
CA ARG A 421 -12.78 1.86 3.21
C ARG A 421 -13.85 2.43 4.16
N GLY A 422 -15.11 2.36 3.73
CA GLY A 422 -16.27 2.93 4.44
C GLY A 422 -16.72 4.30 3.90
N HIS A 423 -15.90 4.99 3.11
CA HIS A 423 -16.40 6.10 2.29
C HIS A 423 -17.38 5.59 1.23
N VAL A 424 -18.31 6.45 0.86
CA VAL A 424 -19.21 6.25 -0.29
C VAL A 424 -18.99 7.40 -1.25
N LEU A 425 -18.77 7.09 -2.54
CA LEU A 425 -18.62 8.12 -3.57
C LEU A 425 -19.97 8.80 -3.80
N ARG A 426 -20.00 10.13 -3.86
CA ARG A 426 -21.22 10.91 -4.11
C ARG A 426 -20.92 12.02 -5.10
N ASN A 427 -21.93 12.47 -5.84
CA ASN A 427 -21.84 13.60 -6.77
C ASN A 427 -20.61 13.54 -7.69
N THR A 428 -20.19 12.35 -8.09
CA THR A 428 -19.03 12.14 -8.96
C THR A 428 -19.32 10.90 -9.78
N ARG A 429 -19.37 11.04 -11.11
CA ARG A 429 -19.78 9.96 -12.01
C ARG A 429 -18.87 8.74 -11.88
N TYR A 430 -17.56 8.96 -11.85
CA TYR A 430 -16.59 7.90 -11.63
C TYR A 430 -15.30 8.38 -10.98
N VAL A 431 -14.62 7.45 -10.31
CA VAL A 431 -13.26 7.60 -9.81
C VAL A 431 -12.44 6.37 -10.21
N ILE A 432 -11.26 6.60 -10.76
CA ILE A 432 -10.24 5.57 -10.95
C ILE A 432 -9.25 5.70 -9.80
N GLY A 433 -9.03 4.61 -9.08
CA GLY A 433 -8.09 4.59 -7.97
C GLY A 433 -7.25 3.32 -7.92
N MET A 434 -6.12 3.40 -7.23
CA MET A 434 -5.21 2.27 -7.01
C MET A 434 -5.26 1.82 -5.55
N VAL A 435 -5.39 0.52 -5.33
CA VAL A 435 -5.48 -0.07 -4.00
C VAL A 435 -4.12 -0.06 -3.29
N MET A 436 -4.06 0.51 -2.09
CA MET A 436 -2.85 0.60 -1.27
C MET A 436 -2.88 -0.26 -0.01
N PHE A 437 -4.02 -0.30 0.68
CA PHE A 437 -4.21 -1.12 1.87
C PHE A 437 -5.50 -1.93 1.77
N THR A 438 -5.42 -3.21 2.13
CA THR A 438 -6.50 -4.19 2.01
C THR A 438 -6.78 -4.85 3.35
N GLY A 439 -8.03 -5.25 3.58
CA GLY A 439 -8.45 -6.05 4.73
C GLY A 439 -8.04 -5.43 6.07
N ASN A 440 -7.28 -6.18 6.87
CA ASN A 440 -6.86 -5.81 8.23
C ASN A 440 -5.92 -4.59 8.28
N GLU A 441 -5.31 -4.20 7.16
CA GLU A 441 -4.42 -3.03 7.08
C GLU A 441 -5.15 -1.73 6.75
N THR A 442 -6.43 -1.80 6.36
CA THR A 442 -7.24 -0.59 6.11
C THR A 442 -7.42 0.20 7.40
N LYS A 443 -7.46 1.53 7.30
CA LYS A 443 -7.55 2.40 8.48
C LYS A 443 -8.78 2.10 9.35
N ILE A 444 -9.92 1.78 8.75
CA ILE A 444 -11.13 1.40 9.48
C ILE A 444 -10.94 0.10 10.29
N MET A 445 -10.24 -0.88 9.73
CA MET A 445 -9.98 -2.16 10.40
C MET A 445 -8.94 -2.02 11.50
N LEU A 446 -7.93 -1.17 11.30
CA LEU A 446 -6.95 -0.83 12.34
C LEU A 446 -7.60 -0.17 13.56
N ASN A 447 -8.61 0.68 13.35
CA ASN A 447 -9.39 1.28 14.44
C ASN A 447 -10.41 0.31 15.07
N SER A 448 -10.94 -0.65 14.30
CA SER A 448 -11.94 -1.61 14.79
C SER A 448 -11.34 -2.71 15.66
N GLY A 449 -10.07 -3.06 15.44
CA GLY A 449 -9.37 -4.10 16.19
C GLY A 449 -9.99 -5.50 16.01
N ARG A 450 -9.50 -6.47 16.79
CA ARG A 450 -10.11 -7.82 16.85
C ARG A 450 -11.34 -7.77 17.74
N THR A 451 -12.43 -8.40 17.31
CA THR A 451 -13.67 -8.51 18.09
C THR A 451 -13.38 -9.12 19.48
N PRO A 452 -13.48 -8.34 20.58
CA PRO A 452 -13.18 -8.87 21.91
C PRO A 452 -14.35 -9.72 22.43
N SER A 453 -14.07 -10.66 23.34
CA SER A 453 -15.13 -11.29 24.13
C SER A 453 -15.65 -10.28 25.15
N LYS A 454 -16.82 -9.70 24.87
CA LYS A 454 -17.49 -8.74 25.78
C LYS A 454 -18.10 -9.52 26.93
N ARG A 455 -17.78 -9.12 28.15
CA ARG A 455 -18.37 -9.65 29.40
C ARG A 455 -19.12 -8.54 30.11
N SER A 456 -20.28 -8.87 30.67
CA SER A 456 -21.08 -7.86 31.37
C SER A 456 -20.38 -7.40 32.65
N LYS A 457 -20.66 -6.18 33.12
CA LYS A 457 -20.10 -5.68 34.39
C LYS A 457 -20.54 -6.55 35.57
N MET A 458 -21.77 -7.04 35.54
CA MET A 458 -22.29 -7.99 36.53
C MET A 458 -21.53 -9.31 36.49
N GLU A 459 -21.30 -9.88 35.32
CA GLU A 459 -20.52 -11.13 35.17
C GLU A 459 -19.09 -10.99 35.73
N LYS A 460 -18.44 -9.84 35.53
CA LYS A 460 -17.14 -9.55 36.15
C LYS A 460 -17.22 -9.40 37.67
N ALA A 461 -18.33 -8.90 38.21
CA ALA A 461 -18.54 -8.78 39.65
C ALA A 461 -18.87 -10.13 40.30
N THR A 462 -19.63 -11.00 39.61
CA THR A 462 -19.95 -12.35 40.07
C THR A 462 -18.77 -13.32 39.94
N ASN A 463 -17.85 -13.07 39.00
CA ASN A 463 -16.61 -13.82 38.83
C ASN A 463 -15.39 -12.92 39.14
N PRO A 464 -15.11 -12.61 40.43
CA PRO A 464 -13.94 -11.82 40.80
C PRO A 464 -12.67 -12.65 40.58
N HIS A 465 -12.01 -12.37 39.45
CA HIS A 465 -10.73 -12.91 38.97
C HIS A 465 -10.70 -14.36 38.49
#